data_AF-A0A099LT39-F1
#
_entry.id   AF-A0A099LT39-F1
#
_cell.length_a   1.000
_cell.length_b   1.000
_cell.length_c   1.000
_cell.angle_alpha   90.00
_cell.angle_beta   90.00
_cell.angle_gamma   90.00
#
_symmetry.space_group_name_H-M   'P 1'
#
loop_
_entity.id
_entity.type
_entity.pdbx_description
1 polymer ?
#
loop_
_entity_poly.entity_id
_entity_poly.type
_entity_poly.pdbx_seq_one_letter_code
_entity_poly.pdbx_strand_id
1 'polypeptide(L)'
;MDYTDKQQLLSVASTIDEQLAPLVEGIDILSSVTPLNYKEERQRFFDNRFSVEPAFKYQTKSLDVHLAKRNLYALPIEQIDHPALRQLYIDIIQSYADKLDQLCSIGQAEFLYNSLRYYGEPSDKDVRNAHFLLHLPTEEEQESRHDCHSIAAFMGQFCQDHGYSGEIEINPSMIANALVSGTKVKINASANITTKELHALAHHELGVHLLTTLNGRAQPLKLLSLGCPVNTTTQEGLAILCEFLSGHFSLKRLRTLALRVVAVESMIKDRDFRNTFLLLKEQYKADDMTAFTITARVYRGGGYTKDYLYLRGFRQILNAYDDLGDDFNLLLAGKTEIRYFSAIKALVKDEILLPPRFISPAITKPAQADPIYKFVANALR
;
A
#
# COMPACT_ATOMS: atom_id res chain seq x y z
N MET A 1 32.15 -5.67 -17.08
CA MET A 1 32.23 -6.67 -16.01
C MET A 1 32.27 -8.03 -16.67
N ASP A 2 33.28 -8.84 -16.38
CA ASP A 2 33.41 -10.18 -16.96
C ASP A 2 32.30 -11.09 -16.41
N TYR A 3 31.93 -12.14 -17.14
CA TYR A 3 30.83 -13.05 -16.79
C TYR A 3 31.07 -13.75 -15.43
N THR A 4 32.33 -14.09 -15.16
CA THR A 4 32.77 -14.75 -13.92
C THR A 4 32.59 -13.85 -12.69
N ASP A 5 32.88 -12.55 -12.80
CA ASP A 5 32.68 -11.57 -11.71
C ASP A 5 31.19 -11.40 -11.40
N LYS A 6 30.32 -11.39 -12.42
CA LYS A 6 28.86 -11.30 -12.25
C LYS A 6 28.29 -12.49 -11.50
N GLN A 7 28.72 -13.71 -11.83
CA GLN A 7 28.26 -14.92 -11.15
C GLN A 7 28.69 -14.96 -9.68
N GLN A 8 29.90 -14.48 -9.38
CA GLN A 8 30.39 -14.41 -8.02
C GLN A 8 29.67 -13.34 -7.19
N LEU A 9 29.35 -12.18 -7.78
CA LEU A 9 28.53 -11.16 -7.11
C LEU A 9 27.13 -11.67 -6.76
N LEU A 10 26.47 -12.32 -7.72
CA LEU A 10 25.14 -12.87 -7.53
C LEU A 10 25.13 -14.00 -6.50
N SER A 11 26.19 -14.82 -6.41
CA SER A 11 26.23 -15.95 -5.47
C SER A 11 26.28 -15.50 -4.00
N VAL A 12 27.08 -14.47 -3.70
CA VAL A 12 27.15 -13.90 -2.34
C VAL A 12 25.84 -13.23 -1.97
N ALA A 13 25.31 -12.37 -2.85
CA ALA A 13 24.03 -11.70 -2.63
C ALA A 13 22.87 -12.70 -2.47
N SER A 14 22.82 -13.76 -3.29
CA SER A 14 21.81 -14.82 -3.21
C SER A 14 21.86 -15.56 -1.87
N THR A 15 23.07 -15.83 -1.35
CA THR A 15 23.23 -16.49 -0.04
C THR A 15 22.65 -15.63 1.09
N ILE A 16 22.94 -14.32 1.08
CA ILE A 16 22.42 -13.38 2.08
C ILE A 16 20.90 -13.22 1.92
N ASP A 17 20.41 -13.15 0.68
CA ASP A 17 18.99 -13.05 0.36
C ASP A 17 18.18 -14.26 0.84
N GLU A 18 18.74 -15.46 0.70
CA GLU A 18 18.16 -16.70 1.22
C GLU A 18 18.14 -16.77 2.75
N GLN A 19 19.12 -16.16 3.42
CA GLN A 19 19.11 -16.01 4.88
C GLN A 19 18.14 -14.94 5.36
N LEU A 20 18.02 -13.82 4.64
CA LEU A 20 17.13 -12.72 4.99
C LEU A 20 15.65 -13.13 4.90
N ALA A 21 15.26 -13.82 3.82
CA ALA A 21 13.87 -14.18 3.54
C ALA A 21 13.12 -14.82 4.73
N PRO A 22 13.63 -15.89 5.39
CA PRO A 22 12.94 -16.48 6.54
C PRO A 22 12.97 -15.59 7.79
N LEU A 23 13.95 -14.69 7.95
CA LEU A 23 14.00 -13.78 9.11
C LEU A 23 12.91 -12.72 9.08
N VAL A 24 12.43 -12.39 7.88
CA VAL A 24 11.40 -11.36 7.67
C VAL A 24 10.02 -11.95 7.37
N GLU A 25 9.96 -13.27 7.18
CA GLU A 25 8.72 -14.00 7.00
C GLU A 25 7.82 -13.82 8.24
N GLY A 26 6.55 -13.48 8.02
CA GLY A 26 5.60 -13.23 9.11
C GLY A 26 5.65 -11.85 9.77
N ILE A 27 6.63 -10.99 9.42
CA ILE A 27 6.63 -9.56 9.81
C ILE A 27 5.63 -8.79 8.93
N ASP A 28 4.34 -8.95 9.23
CA ASP A 28 3.25 -8.24 8.59
C ASP A 28 2.46 -7.38 9.58
N ILE A 29 2.53 -6.06 9.41
CA ILE A 29 1.83 -5.07 10.22
C ILE A 29 0.35 -5.03 9.87
N LEU A 30 -0.02 -5.16 8.58
CA LEU A 30 -1.38 -4.89 8.13
C LEU A 30 -2.40 -5.86 8.75
N SER A 31 -2.06 -7.15 8.82
CA SER A 31 -2.87 -8.14 9.54
C SER A 31 -2.87 -7.88 11.04
N SER A 32 -1.72 -7.52 11.62
CA SER A 32 -1.54 -7.34 13.06
C SER A 32 -2.30 -6.14 13.64
N VAL A 33 -2.48 -5.06 12.86
CA VAL A 33 -3.22 -3.86 13.29
C VAL A 33 -4.72 -3.93 12.99
N THR A 34 -5.24 -5.08 12.57
CA THR A 34 -6.68 -5.26 12.36
C THR A 34 -7.35 -5.56 13.71
N PRO A 35 -8.28 -4.70 14.21
CA PRO A 35 -8.92 -4.94 15.49
C PRO A 35 -9.81 -6.19 15.47
N LEU A 36 -9.70 -7.02 16.51
CA LEU A 36 -10.51 -8.23 16.69
C LEU A 36 -11.99 -7.92 16.96
N ASN A 37 -12.26 -6.78 17.59
CA ASN A 37 -13.60 -6.32 17.98
C ASN A 37 -14.11 -5.14 17.12
N TYR A 38 -13.62 -4.97 15.88
CA TYR A 38 -13.98 -3.83 15.02
C TYR A 38 -15.50 -3.62 14.88
N LYS A 39 -16.25 -4.68 14.59
CA LYS A 39 -17.70 -4.61 14.38
C LYS A 39 -18.46 -4.24 15.67
N GLU A 40 -18.02 -4.78 16.80
CA GLU A 40 -18.58 -4.52 18.14
C GLU A 40 -18.37 -3.07 18.55
N GLU A 41 -17.12 -2.57 18.49
CA GLU A 41 -16.81 -1.20 18.88
C GLU A 41 -17.46 -0.16 17.97
N ARG A 42 -17.59 -0.48 16.67
CA ARG A 42 -18.36 0.37 15.74
C ARG A 42 -19.81 0.49 16.17
N GLN A 43 -20.48 -0.64 16.46
CA GLN A 43 -21.86 -0.64 16.88
C GLN A 43 -22.02 0.15 18.20
N ARG A 44 -21.14 -0.10 19.17
CA ARG A 44 -21.10 0.61 20.45
C ARG A 44 -20.94 2.12 20.28
N PHE A 45 -20.03 2.57 19.40
CA PHE A 45 -19.81 3.98 19.11
C PHE A 45 -21.10 4.65 18.60
N PHE A 46 -21.82 3.98 17.69
CA PHE A 46 -23.07 4.49 17.14
C PHE A 46 -24.23 4.47 18.14
N ASP A 47 -24.41 3.38 18.88
CA ASP A 47 -25.48 3.25 19.89
C ASP A 47 -25.36 4.31 20.98
N ASN A 48 -24.12 4.70 21.31
CA ASN A 48 -23.81 5.76 22.27
C ASN A 48 -23.77 7.17 21.64
N ARG A 49 -24.30 7.35 20.42
CA ARG A 49 -24.34 8.64 19.71
C ARG A 49 -22.96 9.33 19.66
N PHE A 50 -21.94 8.55 19.32
CA PHE A 50 -20.56 9.00 19.14
C PHE A 50 -19.88 9.55 20.42
N SER A 51 -20.41 9.24 21.61
CA SER A 51 -19.90 9.78 22.89
C SER A 51 -18.85 8.89 23.57
N VAL A 52 -18.78 7.61 23.22
CA VAL A 52 -17.85 6.63 23.81
C VAL A 52 -16.87 6.19 22.75
N GLU A 53 -15.58 6.46 22.96
CA GLU A 53 -14.54 6.09 21.98
C GLU A 53 -14.36 4.57 21.84
N PRO A 54 -14.03 4.06 20.64
CA PRO A 54 -13.71 2.66 20.41
C PRO A 54 -12.51 2.17 21.23
N ALA A 55 -12.67 1.05 21.93
CA ALA A 55 -11.60 0.35 22.62
C ALA A 55 -11.13 -0.87 21.80
N PHE A 56 -10.30 -0.63 20.78
CA PHE A 56 -9.84 -1.70 19.90
C PHE A 56 -8.91 -2.71 20.59
N LYS A 57 -9.17 -4.00 20.35
CA LYS A 57 -8.37 -5.13 20.84
C LYS A 57 -7.60 -5.75 19.68
N TYR A 58 -6.36 -6.14 19.92
CA TYR A 58 -5.46 -6.70 18.92
C TYR A 58 -4.98 -8.10 19.30
N GLN A 59 -4.52 -8.85 18.31
CA GLN A 59 -3.89 -10.14 18.55
C GLN A 59 -2.52 -9.94 19.21
N THR A 60 -2.32 -10.56 20.37
CA THR A 60 -1.00 -10.59 21.01
C THR A 60 -0.08 -11.55 20.26
N LYS A 61 1.03 -11.04 19.73
CA LYS A 61 2.12 -11.86 19.17
C LYS A 61 3.22 -12.01 20.21
N SER A 62 3.58 -13.26 20.53
CA SER A 62 4.80 -13.56 21.29
C SER A 62 5.97 -13.60 20.30
N LEU A 63 6.71 -12.50 20.20
CA LEU A 63 7.91 -12.40 19.38
C LEU A 63 9.02 -11.76 20.21
N ASP A 64 10.16 -12.42 20.30
CA ASP A 64 11.37 -11.81 20.85
C ASP A 64 11.96 -10.83 19.82
N VAL A 65 11.59 -9.57 19.96
CA VAL A 65 12.03 -8.47 19.09
C VAL A 65 13.54 -8.29 19.14
N HIS A 66 14.17 -8.50 20.30
CA HIS A 66 15.61 -8.34 20.45
C HIS A 66 16.36 -9.42 19.69
N LEU A 67 15.92 -10.68 19.81
CA LEU A 67 16.48 -11.78 19.04
C LEU A 67 16.24 -11.59 17.54
N ALA A 68 15.03 -11.21 17.13
CA ALA A 68 14.71 -10.96 15.73
C ALA A 68 15.60 -9.87 15.11
N LYS A 69 15.78 -8.73 15.80
CA LYS A 69 16.70 -7.67 15.39
C LYS A 69 18.15 -8.15 15.33
N ARG A 70 18.61 -8.89 16.34
CA ARG A 70 19.98 -9.44 16.35
C ARG A 70 20.23 -10.31 15.10
N ASN A 71 19.29 -11.17 14.75
CA ASN A 71 19.43 -12.04 13.59
C ASN A 71 19.47 -11.24 12.28
N LEU A 72 18.65 -10.19 12.14
CA LEU A 72 18.69 -9.30 10.98
C LEU A 72 20.03 -8.58 10.83
N TYR A 73 20.56 -8.02 11.92
CA TYR A 73 21.83 -7.29 11.90
C TYR A 73 23.08 -8.19 11.83
N ALA A 74 22.94 -9.50 12.05
CA ALA A 74 24.03 -10.46 11.93
C ALA A 74 24.30 -10.89 10.47
N LEU A 75 23.44 -10.50 9.51
CA LEU A 75 23.65 -10.80 8.10
C LEU A 75 24.92 -10.11 7.58
N PRO A 76 25.84 -10.82 6.90
CA PRO A 76 27.14 -10.30 6.50
C PRO A 76 27.07 -9.46 5.21
N ILE A 77 26.26 -8.40 5.23
CA ILE A 77 25.98 -7.53 4.08
C ILE A 77 27.24 -6.83 3.53
N GLU A 78 28.29 -6.69 4.33
CA GLU A 78 29.59 -6.17 3.92
C GLU A 78 30.25 -7.02 2.82
N GLN A 79 29.87 -8.29 2.68
CA GLN A 79 30.36 -9.20 1.63
C GLN A 79 29.72 -8.91 0.26
N ILE A 80 28.67 -8.09 0.19
CA ILE A 80 28.08 -7.67 -1.08
C ILE A 80 28.95 -6.56 -1.69
N ASP A 81 29.74 -6.89 -2.71
CA ASP A 81 30.66 -5.91 -3.30
C ASP A 81 29.93 -4.81 -4.08
N HIS A 82 28.79 -5.12 -4.72
CA HIS A 82 28.05 -4.14 -5.52
C HIS A 82 27.44 -3.04 -4.62
N PRO A 83 27.92 -1.77 -4.68
CA PRO A 83 27.60 -0.78 -3.65
C PRO A 83 26.10 -0.46 -3.55
N ALA A 84 25.41 -0.32 -4.69
CA ALA A 84 23.98 -0.02 -4.70
C ALA A 84 23.14 -1.20 -4.19
N LEU A 85 23.60 -2.44 -4.39
CA LEU A 85 22.90 -3.63 -3.93
C LEU A 85 23.07 -3.77 -2.42
N ARG A 86 24.32 -3.60 -1.94
CA ARG A 86 24.64 -3.59 -0.51
C ARG A 86 23.81 -2.55 0.24
N GLN A 87 23.74 -1.32 -0.28
CA GLN A 87 22.94 -0.27 0.35
C GLN A 87 21.46 -0.63 0.41
N LEU A 88 20.92 -1.26 -0.64
CA LEU A 88 19.53 -1.69 -0.66
C LEU A 88 19.25 -2.75 0.43
N TYR A 89 20.16 -3.71 0.64
CA TYR A 89 20.03 -4.69 1.72
C TYR A 89 20.15 -4.04 3.12
N ILE A 90 21.09 -3.10 3.31
CA ILE A 90 21.19 -2.31 4.56
C ILE A 90 19.84 -1.66 4.89
N ASP A 91 19.25 -0.97 3.92
CA ASP A 91 18.01 -0.24 4.15
C ASP A 91 16.80 -1.18 4.34
N ILE A 92 16.77 -2.33 3.65
CA ILE A 92 15.74 -3.37 3.85
C ILE A 92 15.81 -3.90 5.28
N ILE A 93 17.00 -4.25 5.77
CA ILE A 93 17.23 -4.73 7.14
C ILE A 93 16.75 -3.69 8.16
N GLN A 94 17.15 -2.43 7.99
CA GLN A 94 16.72 -1.33 8.85
C GLN A 94 15.18 -1.18 8.83
N SER A 95 14.57 -1.22 7.65
CA SER A 95 13.11 -1.13 7.50
C SER A 95 12.39 -2.27 8.23
N TYR A 96 12.91 -3.50 8.21
CA TYR A 96 12.31 -4.61 8.98
C TYR A 96 12.54 -4.46 10.49
N ALA A 97 13.68 -3.91 10.92
CA ALA A 97 13.91 -3.60 12.32
C ALA A 97 12.92 -2.54 12.85
N ASP A 98 12.60 -1.51 12.05
CA ASP A 98 11.58 -0.52 12.37
C ASP A 98 10.17 -1.14 12.43
N LYS A 99 9.85 -2.07 11.51
CA LYS A 99 8.58 -2.81 11.54
C LYS A 99 8.43 -3.68 12.78
N LEU A 100 9.52 -4.27 13.28
CA LEU A 100 9.50 -5.03 14.53
C LEU A 100 9.13 -4.15 15.73
N ASP A 101 9.64 -2.90 15.78
CA ASP A 101 9.25 -1.92 16.80
C ASP A 101 7.76 -1.54 16.68
N GLN A 102 7.26 -1.41 15.46
CA GLN A 102 5.83 -1.19 15.24
C GLN A 102 5.00 -2.37 15.75
N LEU A 103 5.38 -3.61 15.43
CA LEU A 103 4.65 -4.81 15.84
C LEU A 103 4.57 -4.95 17.37
N CYS A 104 5.62 -4.63 18.10
CA CYS A 104 5.65 -4.79 19.56
C CYS A 104 4.89 -3.68 20.31
N SER A 105 4.65 -2.55 19.65
CA SER A 105 3.94 -1.40 20.23
C SER A 105 2.46 -1.36 19.87
N ILE A 106 1.92 -2.32 19.09
CA ILE A 106 0.50 -2.35 18.69
C ILE A 106 -0.41 -2.27 19.92
N GLY A 107 -1.33 -1.30 19.90
CA GLY A 107 -2.29 -1.05 20.98
C GLY A 107 -1.72 -0.19 22.12
N GLN A 108 -0.47 0.27 22.01
CA GLN A 108 0.20 1.14 22.98
C GLN A 108 0.44 2.54 22.38
N ALA A 109 0.72 3.52 23.23
CA ALA A 109 0.93 4.91 22.81
C ALA A 109 2.21 5.08 21.95
N GLU A 110 3.19 4.21 22.15
CA GLU A 110 4.46 4.13 21.43
C GLU A 110 4.26 3.84 19.94
N PHE A 111 3.15 3.19 19.58
CA PHE A 111 2.87 2.81 18.19
C PHE A 111 2.84 4.01 17.26
N LEU A 112 2.24 5.13 17.69
CA LEU A 112 2.17 6.35 16.89
C LEU A 112 3.56 6.86 16.53
N TYR A 113 4.49 6.90 17.49
CA TYR A 113 5.86 7.35 17.23
C TYR A 113 6.61 6.40 16.29
N ASN A 114 6.38 5.09 16.41
CA ASN A 114 6.93 4.12 15.47
C ASN A 114 6.27 4.22 14.09
N SER A 115 4.99 4.61 14.01
CA SER A 115 4.29 4.91 12.76
C SER A 115 4.88 6.14 12.07
N LEU A 116 5.08 7.23 12.82
CA LEU A 116 5.73 8.46 12.35
C LEU A 116 7.16 8.20 11.87
N ARG A 117 7.96 7.41 12.62
CA ARG A 117 9.33 7.08 12.20
C ARG A 117 9.36 6.33 10.87
N TYR A 118 8.44 5.39 10.64
CA TYR A 118 8.46 4.55 9.45
C TYR A 118 7.76 5.17 8.24
N TYR A 119 6.55 5.70 8.43
CA TYR A 119 5.70 6.22 7.35
C TYR A 119 5.75 7.75 7.26
N GLY A 120 6.20 8.46 8.29
CA GLY A 120 6.17 9.92 8.35
C GLY A 120 4.79 10.49 8.68
N GLU A 121 4.65 11.79 8.42
CA GLU A 121 3.43 12.57 8.55
C GLU A 121 3.11 13.31 7.23
N PRO A 122 1.84 13.71 7.01
CA PRO A 122 1.47 14.52 5.85
C PRO A 122 2.22 15.86 5.83
N SER A 123 2.76 16.25 4.68
CA SER A 123 3.33 17.59 4.49
C SER A 123 2.24 18.64 4.24
N ASP A 124 2.57 19.93 4.38
CA ASP A 124 1.66 21.04 4.03
C ASP A 124 1.14 20.95 2.58
N LYS A 125 1.95 20.41 1.66
CA LYS A 125 1.51 20.18 0.27
C LYS A 125 0.47 19.06 0.22
N ASP A 126 0.65 17.99 0.98
CA ASP A 126 -0.29 16.87 1.02
C ASP A 126 -1.64 17.32 1.63
N VAL A 127 -1.61 18.12 2.70
CA VAL A 127 -2.80 18.71 3.33
C VAL A 127 -3.52 19.69 2.39
N ARG A 128 -2.80 20.58 1.71
CA ARG A 128 -3.40 21.48 0.70
C ARG A 128 -4.06 20.73 -0.45
N ASN A 129 -3.40 19.69 -0.96
CA ASN A 129 -3.98 18.83 -2.01
C ASN A 129 -5.24 18.12 -1.52
N ALA A 130 -5.24 17.64 -0.28
CA ALA A 130 -6.44 17.03 0.32
C ALA A 130 -7.59 18.05 0.42
N HIS A 131 -7.33 19.25 0.93
CA HIS A 131 -8.36 20.30 0.98
C HIS A 131 -8.89 20.63 -0.41
N PHE A 132 -8.03 20.81 -1.42
CA PHE A 132 -8.46 21.04 -2.79
C PHE A 132 -9.46 19.97 -3.28
N LEU A 133 -9.15 18.69 -3.09
CA LEU A 133 -10.03 17.58 -3.46
C LEU A 133 -11.35 17.56 -2.68
N LEU A 134 -11.34 17.99 -1.42
CA LEU A 134 -12.54 18.04 -0.57
C LEU A 134 -13.50 19.18 -0.95
N HIS A 135 -13.05 20.16 -1.74
CA HIS A 135 -13.91 21.20 -2.32
C HIS A 135 -14.56 20.78 -3.65
N LEU A 136 -14.13 19.66 -4.25
CA LEU A 136 -14.73 19.16 -5.49
C LEU A 136 -16.15 18.63 -5.22
N PRO A 137 -17.08 18.77 -6.19
CA PRO A 137 -18.45 18.29 -6.03
C PRO A 137 -18.49 16.78 -5.82
N THR A 138 -19.51 16.32 -5.10
CA THR A 138 -19.82 14.89 -4.97
C THR A 138 -20.62 14.43 -6.19
N GLU A 139 -20.15 13.36 -6.82
CA GLU A 139 -20.87 12.65 -7.90
C GLU A 139 -21.75 11.57 -7.28
N GLU A 140 -23.05 11.55 -7.59
CA GLU A 140 -23.92 10.40 -7.33
C GLU A 140 -23.89 9.47 -8.54
N GLU A 141 -23.30 8.29 -8.39
CA GLU A 141 -23.26 7.27 -9.44
C GLU A 141 -24.43 6.29 -9.22
N GLN A 142 -25.42 6.31 -10.11
CA GLN A 142 -26.42 5.24 -10.21
C GLN A 142 -25.89 4.15 -11.15
N GLU A 143 -25.10 3.25 -10.58
CA GLU A 143 -24.56 2.10 -11.29
C GLU A 143 -25.07 0.78 -10.73
N SER A 144 -25.10 -0.24 -11.59
CA SER A 144 -25.24 -1.63 -11.17
C SER A 144 -24.19 -1.97 -10.11
N ARG A 145 -24.60 -2.76 -9.11
CA ARG A 145 -23.72 -3.19 -8.05
C ARG A 145 -23.43 -4.69 -8.15
N HIS A 146 -22.22 -5.07 -7.74
CA HIS A 146 -21.66 -6.41 -7.83
C HIS A 146 -21.32 -6.92 -6.43
N ASP A 147 -21.79 -8.12 -6.13
CA ASP A 147 -21.50 -8.83 -4.89
C ASP A 147 -20.14 -9.54 -4.94
N CYS A 148 -19.75 -10.17 -3.82
CA CYS A 148 -18.46 -10.86 -3.70
C CYS A 148 -18.23 -11.97 -4.73
N HIS A 149 -19.27 -12.68 -5.18
CA HIS A 149 -19.15 -13.75 -6.18
C HIS A 149 -18.92 -13.18 -7.58
N SER A 150 -19.64 -12.11 -7.91
CA SER A 150 -19.48 -11.38 -9.18
C SER A 150 -18.08 -10.74 -9.28
N ILE A 151 -17.60 -10.16 -8.16
CA ILE A 151 -16.22 -9.65 -8.05
C ILE A 151 -15.20 -10.78 -8.24
N ALA A 152 -15.41 -11.95 -7.62
CA ALA A 152 -14.52 -13.09 -7.74
C ALA A 152 -14.42 -13.64 -9.16
N ALA A 153 -15.57 -13.76 -9.85
CA ALA A 153 -15.60 -14.19 -11.25
C ALA A 153 -14.85 -13.19 -12.15
N PHE A 154 -15.09 -11.89 -11.98
CA PHE A 154 -14.42 -10.85 -12.74
C PHE A 154 -12.91 -10.83 -12.52
N MET A 155 -12.46 -10.90 -11.27
CA MET A 155 -11.04 -10.97 -10.93
C MET A 155 -10.37 -12.25 -11.47
N GLY A 156 -11.11 -13.36 -11.50
CA GLY A 156 -10.64 -14.62 -12.06
C GLY A 156 -10.41 -14.52 -13.57
N GLN A 157 -11.36 -13.89 -14.28
CA GLN A 157 -11.22 -13.64 -15.70
C GLN A 157 -10.06 -12.68 -15.98
N PHE A 158 -9.92 -11.60 -15.20
CA PHE A 158 -8.82 -10.66 -15.34
C PHE A 158 -7.45 -11.36 -15.22
N CYS A 159 -7.29 -12.27 -14.26
CA CYS A 159 -6.06 -13.07 -14.13
C CYS A 159 -5.81 -13.95 -15.35
N GLN A 160 -6.84 -14.62 -15.89
CA GLN A 160 -6.73 -15.47 -17.07
C GLN A 160 -6.31 -14.66 -18.30
N ASP A 161 -6.96 -13.52 -18.54
CA ASP A 161 -6.72 -12.66 -19.70
C ASP A 161 -5.29 -12.12 -19.76
N HIS A 162 -4.66 -11.92 -18.59
CA HIS A 162 -3.32 -11.34 -18.47
C HIS A 162 -2.24 -12.37 -18.09
N GLY A 163 -2.60 -13.66 -17.98
CA GLY A 163 -1.66 -14.74 -17.64
C GLY A 163 -1.09 -14.65 -16.23
N TYR A 164 -1.87 -14.12 -15.27
CA TYR A 164 -1.45 -14.01 -13.87
C TYR A 164 -1.78 -15.30 -13.10
N SER A 165 -0.80 -15.81 -12.37
CA SER A 165 -1.00 -16.94 -11.46
C SER A 165 -1.43 -16.42 -10.08
N GLY A 166 -2.71 -16.56 -9.74
CA GLY A 166 -3.25 -16.18 -8.43
C GLY A 166 -4.44 -17.06 -8.01
N GLU A 167 -4.67 -17.14 -6.71
CA GLU A 167 -5.80 -17.88 -6.12
C GLU A 167 -6.82 -16.88 -5.55
N ILE A 168 -8.09 -17.02 -5.91
CA ILE A 168 -9.17 -16.16 -5.43
C ILE A 168 -9.89 -16.83 -4.27
N GLU A 169 -9.97 -16.15 -3.12
CA GLU A 169 -10.68 -16.62 -1.94
C GLU A 169 -11.66 -15.57 -1.41
N ILE A 170 -12.86 -16.00 -0.99
CA ILE A 170 -13.82 -15.13 -0.30
C ILE A 170 -13.58 -15.22 1.22
N ASN A 171 -13.48 -14.07 1.89
CA ASN A 171 -13.14 -13.97 3.30
C ASN A 171 -14.13 -13.06 4.06
N PRO A 172 -14.77 -13.52 5.16
CA PRO A 172 -15.78 -12.75 5.89
C PRO A 172 -15.21 -11.74 6.89
N SER A 173 -13.91 -11.78 7.18
CA SER A 173 -13.27 -11.04 8.27
C SER A 173 -12.48 -9.81 7.80
N MET A 174 -12.73 -9.34 6.58
CA MET A 174 -12.01 -8.22 5.97
C MET A 174 -12.71 -6.87 6.21
N ILE A 175 -11.91 -5.80 6.28
CA ILE A 175 -12.41 -4.41 6.29
C ILE A 175 -12.45 -3.84 4.85
N ALA A 176 -11.43 -4.12 4.05
CA ALA A 176 -11.39 -3.72 2.64
C ALA A 176 -12.29 -4.62 1.77
N ASN A 177 -12.68 -4.15 0.58
CA ASN A 177 -13.50 -4.94 -0.35
C ASN A 177 -12.71 -6.09 -1.01
N ALA A 178 -11.45 -5.86 -1.33
CA ALA A 178 -10.50 -6.90 -1.72
C ALA A 178 -9.08 -6.54 -1.22
N LEU A 179 -8.18 -7.50 -1.24
CA LEU A 179 -6.77 -7.36 -0.90
C LEU A 179 -5.94 -8.49 -1.52
N VAL A 180 -4.79 -8.16 -2.10
CA VAL A 180 -3.77 -9.15 -2.45
C VAL A 180 -2.80 -9.41 -1.29
N SER A 181 -2.57 -10.69 -1.00
CA SER A 181 -1.59 -11.17 -0.02
C SER A 181 -0.78 -12.32 -0.63
N GLY A 182 0.43 -12.00 -1.09
CA GLY A 182 1.21 -12.95 -1.89
C GLY A 182 0.50 -13.20 -3.22
N THR A 183 0.24 -14.47 -3.55
CA THR A 183 -0.55 -14.85 -4.74
C THR A 183 -2.02 -15.06 -4.46
N LYS A 184 -2.50 -14.75 -3.25
CA LYS A 184 -3.91 -14.86 -2.87
C LYS A 184 -4.61 -13.52 -3.05
N VAL A 185 -5.71 -13.52 -3.77
CA VAL A 185 -6.63 -12.40 -3.93
C VAL A 185 -7.83 -12.66 -3.02
N LYS A 186 -7.93 -11.91 -1.93
CA LYS A 186 -8.99 -12.07 -0.95
C LYS A 186 -10.11 -11.08 -1.22
N ILE A 187 -11.34 -11.55 -1.27
CA ILE A 187 -12.53 -10.71 -1.50
C ILE A 187 -13.40 -10.76 -0.25
N ASN A 188 -13.85 -9.60 0.21
CA ASN A 188 -14.71 -9.52 1.38
C ASN A 188 -16.08 -10.14 1.07
N ALA A 189 -16.55 -11.06 1.91
CA ALA A 189 -17.87 -11.68 1.74
C ALA A 189 -19.03 -10.66 1.76
N SER A 190 -18.84 -9.51 2.42
CA SER A 190 -19.79 -8.39 2.45
C SER A 190 -19.54 -7.32 1.37
N ALA A 191 -18.60 -7.55 0.45
CA ALA A 191 -18.33 -6.61 -0.63
C ALA A 191 -19.56 -6.47 -1.54
N ASN A 192 -19.92 -5.22 -1.79
CA ASN A 192 -20.97 -4.84 -2.71
C ASN A 192 -20.57 -3.50 -3.31
N ILE A 193 -20.14 -3.47 -4.57
CA ILE A 193 -19.48 -2.30 -5.21
C ILE A 193 -20.06 -2.01 -6.59
N THR A 194 -19.97 -0.77 -7.04
CA THR A 194 -20.38 -0.37 -8.40
C THR A 194 -19.52 -1.00 -9.49
N THR A 195 -19.98 -0.98 -10.74
CA THR A 195 -19.18 -1.45 -11.89
C THR A 195 -17.87 -0.68 -12.01
N LYS A 196 -17.89 0.65 -11.89
CA LYS A 196 -16.68 1.47 -11.91
C LYS A 196 -15.71 1.10 -10.77
N GLU A 197 -16.22 0.93 -9.54
CA GLU A 197 -15.41 0.46 -8.41
C GLU A 197 -14.83 -0.94 -8.63
N LEU A 198 -15.56 -1.86 -9.29
CA LEU A 198 -15.07 -3.20 -9.64
C LEU A 198 -13.85 -3.14 -10.57
N HIS A 199 -13.94 -2.39 -11.66
CA HIS A 199 -12.83 -2.23 -12.60
C HIS A 199 -11.62 -1.54 -11.96
N ALA A 200 -11.86 -0.45 -11.20
CA ALA A 200 -10.81 0.23 -10.46
C ALA A 200 -10.10 -0.73 -9.48
N LEU A 201 -10.87 -1.53 -8.74
CA LEU A 201 -10.35 -2.50 -7.79
C LEU A 201 -9.53 -3.60 -8.46
N ALA A 202 -9.93 -4.07 -9.65
CA ALA A 202 -9.15 -5.06 -10.40
C ALA A 202 -7.81 -4.49 -10.90
N HIS A 203 -7.79 -3.25 -11.41
CA HIS A 203 -6.53 -2.60 -11.78
C HIS A 203 -5.63 -2.32 -10.57
N HIS A 204 -6.22 -1.98 -9.43
CA HIS A 204 -5.51 -1.76 -8.17
C HIS A 204 -4.87 -3.05 -7.63
N GLU A 205 -5.69 -4.07 -7.41
CA GLU A 205 -5.27 -5.31 -6.75
C GLU A 205 -4.51 -6.22 -7.72
N LEU A 206 -5.01 -6.44 -8.93
CA LEU A 206 -4.41 -7.38 -9.88
C LEU A 206 -3.39 -6.69 -10.79
N GLY A 207 -3.74 -5.52 -11.32
CA GLY A 207 -2.88 -4.74 -12.23
C GLY A 207 -1.64 -4.15 -11.55
N VAL A 208 -1.60 -4.11 -10.21
CA VAL A 208 -0.43 -3.66 -9.45
C VAL A 208 -0.03 -4.68 -8.39
N HIS A 209 -0.79 -4.90 -7.31
CA HIS A 209 -0.29 -5.67 -6.17
C HIS A 209 0.04 -7.15 -6.49
N LEU A 210 -0.82 -7.83 -7.26
CA LEU A 210 -0.53 -9.18 -7.75
C LEU A 210 0.59 -9.15 -8.78
N LEU A 211 0.50 -8.25 -9.77
CA LEU A 211 1.48 -8.07 -10.82
C LEU A 211 2.91 -7.88 -10.27
N THR A 212 3.09 -6.95 -9.33
CA THR A 212 4.39 -6.67 -8.72
C THR A 212 4.85 -7.81 -7.80
N THR A 213 3.92 -8.56 -7.20
CA THR A 213 4.27 -9.80 -6.50
C THR A 213 4.80 -10.86 -7.47
N LEU A 214 4.19 -11.03 -8.64
CA LEU A 214 4.64 -12.00 -9.65
C LEU A 214 5.99 -11.59 -10.26
N ASN A 215 6.15 -10.31 -10.61
CA ASN A 215 7.41 -9.78 -11.10
C ASN A 215 8.52 -9.92 -10.05
N GLY A 216 8.25 -9.55 -8.80
CA GLY A 216 9.21 -9.69 -7.71
C GLY A 216 9.63 -11.13 -7.44
N ARG A 217 8.76 -12.11 -7.70
CA ARG A 217 9.07 -13.56 -7.57
C ARG A 217 9.88 -14.11 -8.73
N ALA A 218 9.81 -13.44 -9.88
CA ALA A 218 10.60 -13.80 -11.07
C ALA A 218 12.02 -13.21 -11.04
N GLN A 219 12.34 -12.37 -10.05
CA GLN A 219 13.67 -11.77 -9.90
C GLN A 219 14.71 -12.82 -9.44
N PRO A 220 16.00 -12.65 -9.79
CA PRO A 220 17.08 -13.52 -9.30
C PRO A 220 17.28 -13.43 -7.78
N LEU A 221 16.94 -12.27 -7.19
CA LEU A 221 17.00 -12.01 -5.75
C LEU A 221 15.59 -11.72 -5.24
N LYS A 222 15.24 -12.25 -4.07
CA LYS A 222 13.93 -12.09 -3.41
C LYS A 222 13.72 -10.69 -2.84
N LEU A 223 14.74 -9.82 -2.80
CA LEU A 223 14.64 -8.47 -2.26
C LEU A 223 13.44 -7.67 -2.81
N LEU A 224 13.10 -7.81 -4.11
CA LEU A 224 11.95 -7.13 -4.70
C LEU A 224 10.61 -7.85 -4.46
N SER A 225 10.62 -9.12 -4.04
CA SER A 225 9.46 -9.82 -3.48
C SER A 225 9.17 -9.39 -2.03
N LEU A 226 10.22 -9.20 -1.23
CA LEU A 226 10.15 -8.67 0.14
C LEU A 226 9.69 -7.20 0.10
N GLY A 227 10.31 -6.46 -0.82
CA GLY A 227 10.01 -5.09 -1.19
C GLY A 227 10.94 -4.07 -0.58
N CYS A 228 11.16 -2.99 -1.33
CA CYS A 228 12.01 -1.88 -0.91
C CYS A 228 11.48 -1.19 0.36
N PRO A 229 12.35 -0.52 1.12
CA PRO A 229 11.95 0.26 2.29
C PRO A 229 10.85 1.25 1.97
N VAL A 230 9.75 1.19 2.75
CA VAL A 230 8.58 2.07 2.58
C VAL A 230 8.00 2.02 1.16
N ASN A 231 8.10 0.88 0.46
CA ASN A 231 7.53 0.67 -0.87
C ASN A 231 6.03 0.99 -0.98
N THR A 232 5.32 0.98 0.14
CA THR A 232 3.90 1.32 0.24
C THR A 232 3.55 2.60 -0.52
N THR A 233 4.32 3.68 -0.38
CA THR A 233 4.00 4.94 -1.06
C THR A 233 3.99 4.76 -2.58
N THR A 234 4.99 4.06 -3.13
CA THR A 234 5.09 3.78 -4.57
C THR A 234 4.05 2.78 -5.03
N GLN A 235 3.84 1.69 -4.30
CA GLN A 235 2.89 0.64 -4.67
C GLN A 235 1.44 1.15 -4.66
N GLU A 236 1.03 1.88 -3.61
CA GLU A 236 -0.32 2.46 -3.55
C GLU A 236 -0.48 3.59 -4.60
N GLY A 237 0.59 4.35 -4.87
CA GLY A 237 0.61 5.35 -5.93
C GLY A 237 0.47 4.77 -7.33
N LEU A 238 1.16 3.67 -7.63
CA LEU A 238 1.03 2.90 -8.88
C LEU A 238 -0.38 2.35 -9.03
N ALA A 239 -0.96 1.83 -7.94
CA ALA A 239 -2.31 1.29 -7.95
C ALA A 239 -3.35 2.36 -8.28
N ILE A 240 -3.25 3.55 -7.66
CA ILE A 240 -4.15 4.69 -7.97
C ILE A 240 -3.89 5.25 -9.38
N LEU A 241 -2.64 5.30 -9.83
CA LEU A 241 -2.34 5.66 -11.22
C LEU A 241 -3.02 4.67 -12.19
N CYS A 242 -3.02 3.37 -11.90
CA CYS A 242 -3.70 2.37 -12.73
C CYS A 242 -5.23 2.49 -12.66
N GLU A 243 -5.81 2.85 -11.51
CA GLU A 243 -7.22 3.25 -11.43
C GLU A 243 -7.51 4.40 -12.41
N PHE A 244 -6.66 5.44 -12.41
CA PHE A 244 -6.78 6.62 -13.29
C PHE A 244 -6.60 6.29 -14.78
N LEU A 245 -5.51 5.63 -15.15
CA LEU A 245 -5.20 5.29 -16.54
C LEU A 245 -6.18 4.28 -17.12
N SER A 246 -6.86 3.48 -16.29
CA SER A 246 -7.92 2.58 -16.77
C SER A 246 -9.23 3.30 -17.11
N GLY A 247 -9.40 4.58 -16.73
CA GLY A 247 -10.65 5.32 -16.88
C GLY A 247 -11.71 5.08 -15.80
N HIS A 248 -11.39 4.29 -14.76
CA HIS A 248 -12.35 3.91 -13.71
C HIS A 248 -12.14 4.67 -12.39
N PHE A 249 -11.37 5.75 -12.43
CA PHE A 249 -11.16 6.62 -11.29
C PHE A 249 -12.34 7.58 -11.09
N SER A 250 -12.68 7.90 -9.84
CA SER A 250 -13.83 8.76 -9.52
C SER A 250 -13.50 9.88 -8.54
N LEU A 251 -14.28 10.97 -8.56
CA LEU A 251 -14.12 12.06 -7.59
C LEU A 251 -14.41 11.59 -6.17
N LYS A 252 -15.39 10.70 -5.99
CA LYS A 252 -15.70 10.04 -4.71
C LYS A 252 -14.48 9.31 -4.15
N ARG A 253 -13.73 8.60 -5.02
CA ARG A 253 -12.50 7.91 -4.64
C ARG A 253 -11.42 8.89 -4.19
N LEU A 254 -11.17 9.96 -4.95
CA LEU A 254 -10.23 11.03 -4.56
C LEU A 254 -10.59 11.69 -3.24
N ARG A 255 -11.86 12.04 -3.04
CA ARG A 255 -12.37 12.60 -1.79
C ARG A 255 -12.11 11.67 -0.61
N THR A 256 -12.31 10.36 -0.79
CA THR A 256 -11.99 9.36 0.25
C THR A 256 -10.50 9.37 0.61
N LEU A 257 -9.60 9.48 -0.38
CA LEU A 257 -8.16 9.58 -0.13
C LEU A 257 -7.80 10.90 0.55
N ALA A 258 -8.45 12.01 0.20
CA ALA A 258 -8.25 13.29 0.85
C ALA A 258 -8.73 13.30 2.32
N LEU A 259 -9.89 12.71 2.60
CA LEU A 259 -10.38 12.53 3.98
C LEU A 259 -9.39 11.74 4.83
N ARG A 260 -8.70 10.73 4.25
CA ARG A 260 -7.65 9.98 4.95
C ARG A 260 -6.45 10.84 5.32
N VAL A 261 -6.02 11.75 4.45
CA VAL A 261 -4.93 12.69 4.74
C VAL A 261 -5.28 13.58 5.92
N VAL A 262 -6.47 14.19 5.88
CA VAL A 262 -6.95 15.06 6.97
C VAL A 262 -7.16 14.28 8.27
N ALA A 263 -7.62 13.03 8.18
CA ALA A 263 -7.78 12.17 9.35
C ALA A 263 -6.44 11.84 10.00
N VAL A 264 -5.38 11.57 9.21
CA VAL A 264 -4.03 11.36 9.76
C VAL A 264 -3.52 12.64 10.43
N GLU A 265 -3.71 13.80 9.80
CA GLU A 265 -3.30 15.08 10.37
C GLU A 265 -3.99 15.37 11.72
N SER A 266 -5.32 15.21 11.77
CA SER A 266 -6.09 15.37 13.01
C SER A 266 -5.68 14.33 14.06
N MET A 267 -5.45 13.07 13.69
CA MET A 267 -5.00 12.04 14.63
C MET A 267 -3.65 12.38 15.29
N ILE A 268 -2.71 12.94 14.53
CA ILE A 268 -1.41 13.37 15.05
C ILE A 268 -1.56 14.57 16.01
N LYS A 269 -2.38 15.56 15.63
CA LYS A 269 -2.57 16.83 16.36
C LYS A 269 -3.45 16.67 17.61
N ASP A 270 -4.60 16.04 17.45
CA ASP A 270 -5.67 16.03 18.45
C ASP A 270 -5.61 14.80 19.36
N ARG A 271 -5.13 13.66 18.83
CA ARG A 271 -5.06 12.35 19.52
C ARG A 271 -6.38 11.92 20.17
N ASP A 272 -7.50 12.31 19.56
CA ASP A 272 -8.86 12.07 20.05
C ASP A 272 -9.72 11.54 18.89
N PHE A 273 -10.17 10.29 19.02
CA PHE A 273 -10.89 9.58 17.97
C PHE A 273 -12.17 10.34 17.59
N ARG A 274 -12.88 10.84 18.61
CA ARG A 274 -14.15 11.53 18.41
C ARG A 274 -13.98 12.84 17.65
N ASN A 275 -12.95 13.63 17.95
CA ASN A 275 -12.64 14.87 17.26
C ASN A 275 -12.35 14.63 15.78
N THR A 276 -11.52 13.63 15.46
CA THR A 276 -11.28 13.26 14.06
C THR A 276 -12.56 12.78 13.37
N PHE A 277 -13.37 11.94 14.03
CA PHE A 277 -14.66 11.50 13.47
C PHE A 277 -15.60 12.67 13.17
N LEU A 278 -15.77 13.58 14.13
CA LEU A 278 -16.63 14.76 14.00
C LEU A 278 -16.08 15.74 12.95
N LEU A 279 -14.77 15.88 12.82
CA LEU A 279 -14.15 16.65 11.75
C LEU A 279 -14.59 16.12 10.37
N LEU A 280 -14.46 14.81 10.14
CA LEU A 280 -14.84 14.20 8.86
C LEU A 280 -16.36 14.32 8.60
N LYS A 281 -17.19 14.07 9.62
CA LYS A 281 -18.66 14.12 9.53
C LYS A 281 -19.17 15.55 9.36
N GLU A 282 -18.82 16.46 10.27
CA GLU A 282 -19.44 17.78 10.37
C GLU A 282 -18.82 18.79 9.42
N GLN A 283 -17.49 18.80 9.28
CA GLN A 283 -16.81 19.77 8.41
C GLN A 283 -16.79 19.31 6.95
N TYR A 284 -16.46 18.04 6.70
CA TYR A 284 -16.31 17.50 5.34
C TYR A 284 -17.52 16.72 4.83
N LYS A 285 -18.60 16.64 5.62
CA LYS A 285 -19.88 16.03 5.25
C LYS A 285 -19.76 14.57 4.81
N ALA A 286 -18.80 13.84 5.37
CA ALA A 286 -18.76 12.39 5.21
C ALA A 286 -19.93 11.75 5.96
N ASP A 287 -20.54 10.72 5.39
CA ASP A 287 -21.54 9.93 6.10
C ASP A 287 -20.92 9.18 7.29
N ASP A 288 -21.75 8.80 8.25
CA ASP A 288 -21.32 8.23 9.54
C ASP A 288 -20.46 6.98 9.36
N MET A 289 -20.80 6.13 8.40
CA MET A 289 -20.07 4.90 8.13
C MET A 289 -18.70 5.19 7.52
N THR A 290 -18.63 6.11 6.56
CA THR A 290 -17.37 6.56 5.96
C THR A 290 -16.47 7.25 6.98
N ALA A 291 -17.00 8.20 7.76
CA ALA A 291 -16.28 8.92 8.80
C ALA A 291 -15.70 7.96 9.86
N PHE A 292 -16.50 7.02 10.35
CA PHE A 292 -16.03 6.02 11.31
C PHE A 292 -14.96 5.12 10.70
N THR A 293 -15.18 4.61 9.49
CA THR A 293 -14.24 3.70 8.83
C THR A 293 -12.88 4.36 8.60
N ILE A 294 -12.84 5.62 8.15
CA ILE A 294 -11.58 6.36 7.97
C ILE A 294 -10.91 6.62 9.32
N THR A 295 -11.67 7.07 10.32
CA THR A 295 -11.14 7.34 11.67
C THR A 295 -10.55 6.06 12.29
N ALA A 296 -11.28 4.95 12.24
CA ALA A 296 -10.78 3.67 12.74
C ALA A 296 -9.53 3.18 12.00
N ARG A 297 -9.40 3.46 10.70
CA ARG A 297 -8.20 3.10 9.93
C ARG A 297 -6.95 3.86 10.38
N VAL A 298 -7.09 5.13 10.79
CA VAL A 298 -5.96 5.95 11.24
C VAL A 298 -5.67 5.78 12.74
N TYR A 299 -6.66 5.42 13.56
CA TYR A 299 -6.45 5.17 15.00
C TYR A 299 -6.07 3.73 15.34
N ARG A 300 -6.24 2.77 14.42
CA ARG A 300 -5.86 1.37 14.69
C ARG A 300 -4.37 1.25 15.04
N GLY A 301 -4.06 0.28 15.89
CA GLY A 301 -2.72 0.05 16.43
C GLY A 301 -2.27 1.09 17.45
N GLY A 302 -3.03 2.17 17.70
CA GLY A 302 -2.62 3.30 18.55
C GLY A 302 -2.24 4.56 17.77
N GLY A 303 -2.46 4.58 16.45
CA GLY A 303 -2.13 5.70 15.56
C GLY A 303 -1.30 5.25 14.36
N TYR A 304 -1.97 4.94 13.25
CA TYR A 304 -1.36 4.42 12.03
C TYR A 304 -1.34 5.45 10.91
N THR A 305 -0.18 6.03 10.65
CA THR A 305 -0.02 7.15 9.71
C THR A 305 0.05 6.70 8.24
N LYS A 306 0.01 5.41 7.92
CA LYS A 306 0.13 4.89 6.54
C LYS A 306 -0.85 5.55 5.55
N ASP A 307 -2.07 5.86 5.97
CA ASP A 307 -3.19 6.14 5.05
C ASP A 307 -3.05 7.45 4.23
N TYR A 308 -2.19 8.40 4.63
CA TYR A 308 -1.91 9.60 3.80
C TYR A 308 -1.01 9.28 2.58
N LEU A 309 -0.27 8.17 2.62
CA LEU A 309 0.65 7.75 1.56
C LEU A 309 -0.05 7.41 0.25
N TYR A 310 -1.35 7.10 0.28
CA TYR A 310 -2.13 6.85 -0.93
C TYR A 310 -2.16 8.09 -1.83
N LEU A 311 -2.58 9.25 -1.29
CA LEU A 311 -2.66 10.49 -2.08
C LEU A 311 -1.27 11.04 -2.41
N ARG A 312 -0.33 10.97 -1.45
CA ARG A 312 1.06 11.37 -1.68
C ARG A 312 1.72 10.51 -2.78
N GLY A 313 1.52 9.19 -2.70
CA GLY A 313 2.00 8.23 -3.66
C GLY A 313 1.44 8.48 -5.05
N PHE A 314 0.12 8.70 -5.17
CA PHE A 314 -0.49 9.03 -6.44
C PHE A 314 0.16 10.26 -7.10
N ARG A 315 0.34 11.36 -6.35
CA ARG A 315 1.04 12.55 -6.88
C ARG A 315 2.46 12.22 -7.35
N GLN A 316 3.25 11.54 -6.51
CA GLN A 316 4.64 11.23 -6.82
C GLN A 316 4.76 10.34 -8.07
N ILE A 317 3.90 9.33 -8.18
CA ILE A 317 3.90 8.39 -9.29
C ILE A 317 3.31 9.02 -10.56
N LEU A 318 2.37 9.95 -10.44
CA LEU A 318 1.88 10.73 -11.58
C LEU A 318 2.98 11.60 -12.18
N ASN A 319 3.81 12.25 -11.36
CA ASN A 319 4.97 13.01 -11.86
C ASN A 319 6.00 12.07 -12.51
N ALA A 320 6.29 10.95 -11.85
CA ALA A 320 7.22 9.95 -12.36
C ALA A 320 6.78 9.33 -13.70
N TYR A 321 5.48 9.14 -13.91
CA TYR A 321 4.93 8.62 -15.16
C TYR A 321 5.26 9.53 -16.35
N ASP A 322 5.19 10.85 -16.15
CA ASP A 322 5.54 11.83 -17.17
C ASP A 322 7.06 11.97 -17.33
N ASP A 323 7.80 11.99 -16.22
CA ASP A 323 9.23 12.30 -16.20
C ASP A 323 10.13 11.13 -16.67
N LEU A 324 9.72 9.89 -16.40
CA LEU A 324 10.56 8.69 -16.62
C LEU A 324 10.36 8.04 -18.00
N GLY A 325 9.27 8.35 -18.70
CA GLY A 325 8.96 7.74 -20.00
C GLY A 325 9.02 6.21 -19.96
N ASP A 326 9.72 5.60 -20.92
CA ASP A 326 9.81 4.13 -21.05
C ASP A 326 10.42 3.44 -19.82
N ASP A 327 11.29 4.12 -19.06
CA ASP A 327 11.90 3.54 -17.87
C ASP A 327 10.90 3.42 -16.70
N PHE A 328 9.74 4.09 -16.76
CA PHE A 328 8.72 4.04 -15.71
C PHE A 328 8.34 2.60 -15.33
N ASN A 329 8.30 1.72 -16.34
CA ASN A 329 7.96 0.32 -16.17
C ASN A 329 8.87 -0.42 -15.17
N LEU A 330 10.11 0.04 -14.95
CA LEU A 330 11.00 -0.54 -13.95
C LEU A 330 10.43 -0.49 -12.53
N LEU A 331 9.52 0.44 -12.22
CA LEU A 331 8.80 0.47 -10.95
C LEU A 331 7.87 -0.76 -10.76
N LEU A 332 7.53 -1.47 -11.83
CA LEU A 332 6.73 -2.70 -11.78
C LEU A 332 7.59 -3.95 -11.58
N ALA A 333 8.93 -3.86 -11.57
CA ALA A 333 9.84 -5.02 -11.47
C ALA A 333 9.67 -5.85 -10.18
N GLY A 334 8.98 -5.29 -9.19
CA GLY A 334 8.54 -5.93 -7.96
C GLY A 334 7.94 -4.90 -7.02
N LYS A 335 8.04 -5.11 -5.70
CA LYS A 335 7.65 -4.13 -4.69
C LYS A 335 8.69 -3.02 -4.55
N THR A 336 8.84 -2.23 -5.60
CA THR A 336 9.83 -1.15 -5.68
C THR A 336 9.41 0.08 -4.88
N GLU A 337 10.36 0.99 -4.67
CA GLU A 337 10.10 2.34 -4.16
C GLU A 337 10.88 3.37 -4.97
N ILE A 338 10.23 4.48 -5.35
CA ILE A 338 10.75 5.43 -6.33
C ILE A 338 12.08 6.09 -5.92
N ARG A 339 12.38 6.25 -4.62
CA ARG A 339 13.69 6.80 -4.19
C ARG A 339 14.84 5.86 -4.57
N TYR A 340 14.57 4.57 -4.74
CA TYR A 340 15.53 3.57 -5.20
C TYR A 340 15.53 3.40 -6.73
N PHE A 341 14.77 4.20 -7.49
CA PHE A 341 14.65 4.04 -8.94
C PHE A 341 16.01 4.03 -9.66
N SER A 342 16.90 4.98 -9.35
CA SER A 342 18.24 5.03 -9.95
C SER A 342 19.07 3.78 -9.65
N ALA A 343 18.96 3.24 -8.42
CA ALA A 343 19.64 2.00 -8.04
C ALA A 343 19.04 0.80 -8.79
N ILE A 344 17.70 0.69 -8.84
CA ILE A 344 17.01 -0.38 -9.58
C ILE A 344 17.37 -0.34 -11.06
N LYS A 345 17.36 0.84 -11.69
CA LYS A 345 17.75 1.01 -13.09
C LYS A 345 19.19 0.59 -13.35
N ALA A 346 20.13 0.95 -12.46
CA ALA A 346 21.51 0.50 -12.55
C ALA A 346 21.62 -1.03 -12.42
N LEU A 347 20.96 -1.62 -11.43
CA LEU A 347 20.97 -3.08 -11.21
C LEU A 347 20.35 -3.87 -12.37
N VAL A 348 19.33 -3.32 -13.04
CA VAL A 348 18.75 -3.92 -14.25
C VAL A 348 19.71 -3.80 -15.43
N LYS A 349 20.36 -2.64 -15.61
CA LYS A 349 21.38 -2.42 -16.64
C LYS A 349 22.58 -3.37 -16.46
N ASP A 350 22.95 -3.65 -15.23
CA ASP A 350 24.05 -4.56 -14.87
C ASP A 350 23.63 -6.04 -14.88
N GLU A 351 22.37 -6.33 -15.23
CA GLU A 351 21.77 -7.69 -15.29
C GLU A 351 21.73 -8.42 -13.95
N ILE A 352 21.84 -7.68 -12.83
CA ILE A 352 21.69 -8.21 -11.48
C ILE A 352 20.20 -8.40 -11.15
N LEU A 353 19.37 -7.46 -11.61
CA LEU A 353 17.91 -7.56 -11.60
C LEU A 353 17.38 -7.67 -13.03
N LEU A 354 16.17 -8.18 -13.16
CA LEU A 354 15.48 -8.32 -14.44
C LEU A 354 14.48 -7.18 -14.63
N PRO A 355 14.23 -6.74 -15.88
CA PRO A 355 13.08 -5.88 -16.18
C PRO A 355 11.76 -6.59 -15.79
N PRO A 356 10.68 -5.84 -15.57
CA PRO A 356 9.37 -6.44 -15.26
C PRO A 356 8.92 -7.39 -16.38
N ARG A 357 8.46 -8.58 -16.00
CA ARG A 357 7.86 -9.53 -16.94
C ARG A 357 6.45 -9.09 -17.35
N PHE A 358 5.67 -8.65 -16.38
CA PHE A 358 4.29 -8.19 -16.55
C PHE A 358 4.23 -6.66 -16.45
N ILE A 359 3.45 -6.03 -17.34
CA ILE A 359 3.11 -4.60 -17.29
C ILE A 359 1.61 -4.47 -17.10
N SER A 360 1.18 -3.48 -16.30
CA SER A 360 -0.24 -3.26 -16.05
C SER A 360 -0.98 -2.96 -17.36
N PRO A 361 -2.14 -3.57 -17.63
CA PRO A 361 -2.91 -3.25 -18.83
C PRO A 361 -3.32 -1.77 -18.91
N ALA A 362 -3.51 -1.11 -17.77
CA ALA A 362 -3.81 0.33 -17.72
C ALA A 362 -2.63 1.20 -18.18
N ILE A 363 -1.39 0.71 -18.01
CA ILE A 363 -0.18 1.41 -18.49
C ILE A 363 0.08 1.08 -19.97
N THR A 364 -0.09 -0.18 -20.37
CA THR A 364 0.13 -0.62 -21.76
C THR A 364 -0.88 -0.02 -22.73
N LYS A 365 -2.14 0.12 -22.30
CA LYS A 365 -3.24 0.68 -23.10
C LYS A 365 -4.07 1.63 -22.23
N PRO A 366 -3.57 2.85 -21.97
CA PRO A 366 -4.30 3.82 -21.17
C PRO A 366 -5.59 4.22 -21.86
N ALA A 367 -6.67 4.30 -21.09
CA ALA A 367 -7.94 4.84 -21.55
C ALA A 367 -7.82 6.35 -21.77
N GLN A 368 -8.70 6.89 -22.61
CA GLN A 368 -8.81 8.34 -22.76
C GLN A 368 -9.32 8.94 -21.45
N ALA A 369 -8.47 9.74 -20.79
CA ALA A 369 -8.83 10.39 -19.54
C ALA A 369 -9.91 11.46 -19.78
N ASP A 370 -10.97 11.44 -18.97
CA ASP A 370 -11.96 12.51 -18.91
C ASP A 370 -11.24 13.86 -18.63
N PRO A 371 -11.59 14.95 -19.35
CA PRO A 371 -10.98 16.25 -19.15
C PRO A 371 -11.02 16.75 -17.70
N ILE A 372 -12.08 16.44 -16.95
CA ILE A 372 -12.25 16.81 -15.53
C ILE A 372 -11.24 16.03 -14.69
N TYR A 373 -11.17 14.70 -14.82
CA TYR A 373 -10.22 13.89 -14.06
C TYR A 373 -8.77 14.23 -14.41
N LYS A 374 -8.48 14.54 -15.68
CA LYS A 374 -7.16 15.03 -16.11
C LYS A 374 -6.81 16.37 -15.47
N PHE A 375 -7.75 17.32 -15.44
CA PHE A 375 -7.55 18.60 -14.75
C PHE A 375 -7.26 18.39 -13.26
N VAL A 376 -8.07 17.57 -12.59
CA VAL A 376 -7.89 17.28 -11.15
C VAL A 376 -6.55 16.60 -10.89
N ALA A 377 -6.16 15.60 -11.69
CA ALA A 377 -4.86 14.93 -11.55
C ALA A 377 -3.68 15.92 -11.74
N ASN A 378 -3.78 16.81 -12.73
CA ASN A 378 -2.76 17.84 -12.96
C ASN A 378 -2.68 18.86 -11.81
N ALA A 379 -3.81 19.21 -11.19
CA ALA A 379 -3.85 20.14 -10.06
C ALA A 379 -3.17 19.59 -8.79
N LEU A 380 -2.93 18.27 -8.69
CA LEU A 380 -2.23 17.66 -7.56
C LEU A 380 -0.71 17.83 -7.63
N ARG A 381 -0.16 18.22 -8.80
CA ARG A 381 1.27 18.11 -9.12
C ARG A 381 2.18 19.00 -8.27
#